data_AF-A0A4S5JV61-F1
#
_entry.id   AF-A0A4S5JV61-F1
#
_cell.length_a   1.000
_cell.length_b   1.000
_cell.length_c   1.000
_cell.angle_alpha   90.00
_cell.angle_beta   90.00
_cell.angle_gamma   90.00
#
_symmetry.space_group_name_H-M   'P 1'
#
loop_
_entity.id
_entity.type
_entity.pdbx_description
1 polymer ?
#
loop_
_entity_poly.entity_id
_entity_poly.type
_entity_poly.pdbx_seq_one_letter_code
_entity_poly.pdbx_strand_id
1 'polypeptide(L)'
;MEEGTQLRESIQPLLNDFDAQLVPNDLNHWSIWLETMPDIALTAMPSLIGQSIASALPSGTEQNDWLRLGNEIQMALFEHPVNQQRQSAGKLPVNSLWFWGKADWQPQANTWQQLYGDAALLKSLASATSTSLQPMSEWKSENTMTGQQLLVFPELDLQNNWPQRLEQNTTQHILPLLNRLRRYQIRQLRLIIPQHGQYYWRCWDTWKPW
;
A
#
# COMPACT_ATOMS: atom_id res chain seq x y z
N MET A 1 7.96 5.67 16.79
CA MET A 1 8.85 4.91 15.88
C MET A 1 9.41 3.66 16.55
N GLU A 2 9.66 3.71 17.87
CA GLU A 2 10.14 2.57 18.67
C GLU A 2 9.12 1.43 18.85
N GLU A 3 7.83 1.73 19.14
CA GLU A 3 6.81 0.72 19.45
C GLU A 3 6.71 -0.40 18.39
N GLY A 4 6.54 -0.04 17.12
CA GLY A 4 6.42 -1.02 16.02
C GLY A 4 7.68 -1.84 15.79
N THR A 5 8.87 -1.26 16.07
CA THR A 5 10.15 -1.97 15.96
C THR A 5 10.26 -3.04 17.04
N GLN A 6 9.93 -2.70 18.30
CA GLN A 6 9.96 -3.64 19.41
C GLN A 6 8.96 -4.79 19.23
N LEU A 7 7.74 -4.49 18.76
CA LEU A 7 6.74 -5.51 18.45
C LEU A 7 7.22 -6.45 17.34
N ARG A 8 7.85 -5.91 16.28
CA ARG A 8 8.40 -6.73 15.19
C ARG A 8 9.51 -7.66 15.68
N GLU A 9 10.40 -7.16 16.54
CA GLU A 9 11.53 -7.93 17.08
C GLU A 9 11.06 -9.11 17.96
N SER A 10 9.96 -8.96 18.69
CA SER A 10 9.38 -10.08 19.46
C SER A 10 8.66 -11.12 18.60
N ILE A 11 8.22 -10.75 17.40
CA ILE A 11 7.50 -11.64 16.48
C ILE A 11 8.44 -12.40 15.55
N GLN A 12 9.57 -11.80 15.15
CA GLN A 12 10.53 -12.43 14.23
C GLN A 12 10.94 -13.87 14.65
N PRO A 13 11.18 -14.19 15.93
CA PRO A 13 11.51 -15.56 16.33
C PRO A 13 10.41 -16.59 16.06
N LEU A 14 9.13 -16.19 16.11
CA LEU A 14 7.98 -17.08 15.85
C LEU A 14 7.84 -17.44 14.36
N LEU A 15 8.46 -16.64 13.50
CA LEU A 15 8.46 -16.83 12.05
C LEU A 15 9.61 -17.74 11.57
N ASN A 16 10.54 -18.11 12.46
CA ASN A 16 11.68 -18.96 12.11
C ASN A 16 11.26 -20.37 11.68
N ASP A 17 10.19 -20.93 12.27
CA ASP A 17 9.64 -22.24 11.90
C ASP A 17 9.08 -22.27 10.46
N PHE A 18 8.90 -21.10 9.84
CA PHE A 18 8.38 -20.90 8.50
C PHE A 18 9.46 -20.42 7.51
N ASP A 19 10.74 -20.41 7.92
CA ASP A 19 11.85 -19.81 7.15
C ASP A 19 11.52 -18.39 6.67
N ALA A 20 10.89 -17.61 7.56
CA ALA A 20 10.23 -16.37 7.20
C ALA A 20 10.88 -15.14 7.85
N GLN A 21 10.93 -14.03 7.11
CA GLN A 21 11.50 -12.77 7.57
C GLN A 21 10.47 -11.64 7.55
N LEU A 22 10.38 -10.90 8.66
CA LEU A 22 9.46 -9.78 8.81
C LEU A 22 10.13 -8.47 8.35
N VAL A 23 9.69 -8.01 7.18
CA VAL A 23 10.20 -6.81 6.51
C VAL A 23 9.28 -5.62 6.79
N PRO A 24 9.78 -4.52 7.38
CA PRO A 24 8.97 -3.33 7.62
C PRO A 24 8.79 -2.57 6.30
N ASN A 25 7.54 -2.32 5.89
CA ASN A 25 7.26 -1.45 4.75
C ASN A 25 7.04 -0.01 5.22
N ASP A 26 6.20 0.17 6.23
CA ASP A 26 5.97 1.44 6.92
C ASP A 26 5.64 1.19 8.41
N LEU A 27 5.15 2.22 9.11
CA LEU A 27 4.85 2.16 10.55
C LEU A 27 3.77 1.13 10.91
N ASN A 28 2.84 0.84 10.00
CA ASN A 28 1.65 0.02 10.26
C ASN A 28 1.56 -1.22 9.34
N HIS A 29 2.39 -1.31 8.30
CA HIS A 29 2.38 -2.41 7.35
C HIS A 29 3.72 -3.14 7.34
N TRP A 30 3.66 -4.43 7.63
CA TRP A 30 4.78 -5.35 7.56
C TRP A 30 4.53 -6.40 6.49
N SER A 31 5.57 -6.81 5.80
CA SER A 31 5.55 -7.93 4.85
C SER A 31 6.31 -9.10 5.43
N ILE A 32 5.86 -10.30 5.11
CA ILE A 32 6.58 -11.54 5.44
C ILE A 32 7.20 -12.03 4.14
N TRP A 33 8.53 -12.10 4.12
CA TRP A 33 9.26 -12.76 3.05
C TRP A 33 9.39 -14.23 3.42
N LEU A 34 9.04 -15.11 2.48
CA LEU A 34 9.04 -16.56 2.63
C LEU A 34 9.91 -17.15 1.52
N GLU A 35 10.76 -18.10 1.87
CA GLU A 35 11.58 -18.80 0.88
C GLU A 35 10.73 -19.71 -0.02
N THR A 36 9.72 -20.36 0.57
CA THR A 36 8.74 -21.18 -0.16
C THR A 36 7.34 -20.62 0.02
N MET A 37 6.59 -20.49 -1.08
CA MET A 37 5.23 -19.96 -1.03
C MET A 37 4.25 -21.03 -0.52
N PRO A 38 3.55 -20.80 0.60
CA PRO A 38 2.69 -21.79 1.21
C PRO A 38 1.35 -21.93 0.46
N ASP A 39 0.76 -23.11 0.53
CA ASP A 39 -0.58 -23.38 0.00
C ASP A 39 -1.67 -22.95 1.00
N ILE A 40 -1.77 -21.62 1.13
CA ILE A 40 -2.75 -20.93 1.97
C ILE A 40 -3.46 -19.82 1.18
N ALA A 41 -4.74 -19.63 1.47
CA ALA A 41 -5.53 -18.50 1.04
C ALA A 41 -5.69 -17.52 2.22
N LEU A 42 -5.36 -16.25 1.97
CA LEU A 42 -5.40 -15.17 2.94
C LEU A 42 -6.32 -14.06 2.44
N THR A 43 -7.15 -13.51 3.33
CA THR A 43 -8.18 -12.53 2.96
C THR A 43 -7.78 -11.13 3.39
N ALA A 44 -7.90 -10.12 2.53
CA ALA A 44 -7.55 -8.74 2.87
C ALA A 44 -8.65 -8.08 3.72
N MET A 45 -8.28 -7.32 4.76
CA MET A 45 -9.25 -6.63 5.63
C MET A 45 -10.28 -5.77 4.88
N PRO A 46 -9.94 -5.01 3.81
CA PRO A 46 -10.93 -4.25 3.05
C PRO A 46 -12.05 -5.10 2.45
N SER A 47 -11.81 -6.39 2.19
CA SER A 47 -12.85 -7.31 1.71
C SER A 47 -13.79 -7.84 2.81
N LEU A 48 -13.51 -7.53 4.08
CA LEU A 48 -14.25 -8.04 5.24
C LEU A 48 -15.26 -7.05 5.83
N ILE A 49 -15.40 -5.88 5.22
CA ILE A 49 -16.38 -4.89 5.68
C ILE A 49 -17.78 -5.51 5.57
N GLY A 50 -18.44 -5.69 6.73
CA GLY A 50 -19.77 -6.30 6.83
C GLY A 50 -19.80 -7.84 6.84
N GLN A 51 -18.65 -8.51 6.90
CA GLN A 51 -18.54 -9.97 6.93
C GLN A 51 -18.02 -10.48 8.28
N SER A 52 -18.24 -11.77 8.56
CA SER A 52 -17.67 -12.42 9.75
C SER A 52 -16.16 -12.66 9.56
N ILE A 53 -15.39 -12.43 10.62
CA ILE A 53 -13.95 -12.74 10.65
C ILE A 53 -13.72 -14.25 10.52
N ALA A 54 -14.64 -15.08 11.03
CA ALA A 54 -14.48 -16.54 11.00
C ALA A 54 -14.44 -17.10 9.58
N SER A 55 -15.17 -16.49 8.63
CA SER A 55 -15.14 -16.88 7.21
C SER A 55 -13.89 -16.37 6.47
N ALA A 56 -13.05 -15.59 7.13
CA ALA A 56 -11.90 -14.91 6.54
C ALA A 56 -10.56 -15.39 7.08
N LEU A 57 -10.58 -16.37 8.00
CA LEU A 57 -9.38 -16.98 8.54
C LEU A 57 -8.57 -17.67 7.43
N PRO A 58 -7.24 -17.88 7.64
CA PRO A 58 -6.42 -18.65 6.73
C PRO A 58 -7.08 -19.99 6.40
N SER A 59 -7.11 -20.36 5.12
CA SER A 59 -7.68 -21.62 4.65
C SER A 59 -6.77 -22.26 3.59
N GLY A 60 -6.73 -23.59 3.53
CA GLY A 60 -5.80 -24.32 2.66
C GLY A 60 -5.17 -25.50 3.38
N THR A 61 -4.17 -26.12 2.75
CA THR A 61 -3.49 -27.30 3.31
C THR A 61 -2.65 -26.96 4.54
N GLU A 62 -2.12 -25.74 4.62
CA GLU A 62 -1.30 -25.23 5.74
C GLU A 62 -2.09 -24.41 6.78
N GLN A 63 -3.43 -24.47 6.76
CA GLN A 63 -4.28 -23.65 7.64
C GLN A 63 -3.93 -23.78 9.13
N ASN A 64 -3.67 -24.99 9.62
CA ASN A 64 -3.43 -25.22 11.04
C ASN A 64 -2.14 -24.55 11.51
N ASP A 65 -1.10 -24.55 10.70
CA ASP A 65 0.19 -23.94 11.03
C ASP A 65 0.05 -22.42 11.10
N TRP A 66 -0.68 -21.82 10.16
CA TRP A 66 -0.96 -20.37 10.16
C TRP A 66 -1.86 -19.92 11.30
N LEU A 67 -2.86 -20.73 11.68
CA LEU A 67 -3.69 -20.46 12.87
C LEU A 67 -2.88 -20.60 14.16
N ARG A 68 -1.99 -21.59 14.23
CA ARG A 68 -1.06 -21.76 15.36
C ARG A 68 -0.12 -20.56 15.48
N LEU A 69 0.50 -20.13 14.38
CA LEU A 69 1.34 -18.93 14.33
C LEU A 69 0.58 -17.68 14.82
N GLY A 70 -0.65 -17.48 14.35
CA GLY A 70 -1.49 -16.37 14.79
C GLY A 70 -1.75 -16.38 16.30
N ASN A 71 -2.00 -17.56 16.89
CA ASN A 71 -2.18 -17.71 18.33
C ASN A 71 -0.89 -17.45 19.12
N GLU A 72 0.25 -17.96 18.66
CA GLU A 72 1.56 -17.72 19.29
C GLU A 72 1.92 -16.23 19.26
N ILE A 73 1.66 -15.55 18.14
CA ILE A 73 1.82 -14.09 18.03
C ILE A 73 0.90 -13.36 19.00
N GLN A 74 -0.37 -13.75 19.09
CA GLN A 74 -1.31 -13.14 20.04
C GLN A 74 -0.83 -13.29 21.48
N MET A 75 -0.30 -14.45 21.86
CA MET A 75 0.27 -14.68 23.18
C MET A 75 1.49 -13.79 23.43
N ALA A 76 2.44 -13.72 22.48
CA ALA A 76 3.62 -12.87 22.58
C ALA A 76 3.27 -11.38 22.70
N LEU A 77 2.27 -10.93 21.92
CA LEU A 77 1.77 -9.57 21.96
C LEU A 77 1.07 -9.24 23.29
N PHE A 78 0.28 -10.17 23.83
CA PHE A 78 -0.49 -9.95 25.05
C PHE A 78 0.41 -9.55 26.23
N GLU A 79 1.56 -10.20 26.38
CA GLU A 79 2.51 -9.96 27.48
C GLU A 79 3.49 -8.81 27.19
N HIS A 80 3.46 -8.24 25.98
CA HIS A 80 4.50 -7.33 25.52
C HIS A 80 4.53 -5.98 26.29
N PRO A 81 5.70 -5.49 26.74
CA PRO A 81 5.82 -4.22 27.49
C PRO A 81 5.21 -3.00 26.78
N VAL A 82 5.32 -2.93 25.45
CA VAL A 82 4.67 -1.89 24.64
C VAL A 82 3.16 -1.85 24.88
N ASN A 83 2.49 -3.00 24.97
CA ASN A 83 1.05 -3.04 25.22
C ASN A 83 0.70 -2.58 26.62
N GLN A 84 1.52 -2.90 27.62
CA GLN A 84 1.36 -2.39 28.99
C GLN A 84 1.46 -0.86 29.02
N GLN A 85 2.45 -0.29 28.32
CA GLN A 85 2.61 1.16 28.19
C GLN A 85 1.43 1.81 27.46
N ARG A 86 1.00 1.22 26.33
CA ARG A 86 -0.17 1.69 25.57
C ARG A 86 -1.42 1.73 26.44
N GLN A 87 -1.69 0.66 27.18
CA GLN A 87 -2.83 0.58 28.10
C GLN A 87 -2.73 1.61 29.23
N SER A 88 -1.57 1.81 29.84
CA SER A 88 -1.37 2.85 30.86
C SER A 88 -1.60 4.27 30.33
N ALA A 89 -1.40 4.47 29.03
CA ALA A 89 -1.67 5.71 28.32
C ALA A 89 -3.10 5.81 27.74
N GLY A 90 -3.99 4.86 28.05
CA GLY A 90 -5.37 4.82 27.55
C GLY A 90 -5.50 4.46 26.06
N LYS A 91 -4.44 3.97 25.43
CA LYS A 91 -4.44 3.51 24.03
C LYS A 91 -4.85 2.05 23.93
N LEU A 92 -5.42 1.66 22.79
CA LEU A 92 -5.73 0.27 22.50
C LEU A 92 -4.44 -0.56 22.34
N PRO A 93 -4.38 -1.78 22.91
CA PRO A 93 -3.25 -2.69 22.71
C PRO A 93 -3.25 -3.22 21.27
N VAL A 94 -2.06 -3.58 20.78
CA VAL A 94 -1.88 -4.36 19.55
C VAL A 94 -1.94 -5.83 19.94
N ASN A 95 -3.05 -6.50 19.70
CA ASN A 95 -3.32 -7.84 20.23
C ASN A 95 -3.32 -8.96 19.17
N SER A 96 -3.20 -8.63 17.89
CA SER A 96 -3.14 -9.60 16.81
C SER A 96 -2.41 -9.04 15.60
N LEU A 97 -1.95 -9.94 14.74
CA LEU A 97 -1.62 -9.63 13.36
C LEU A 97 -2.66 -10.25 12.44
N TRP A 98 -3.12 -9.47 11.48
CA TRP A 98 -3.90 -10.00 10.37
C TRP A 98 -2.92 -10.41 9.27
N PHE A 99 -3.07 -11.61 8.71
CA PHE A 99 -2.29 -12.02 7.54
C PHE A 99 -3.14 -11.83 6.30
N TRP A 100 -2.62 -11.09 5.32
CA TRP A 100 -3.32 -10.88 4.06
C TRP A 100 -2.35 -10.72 2.89
N GLY A 101 -2.87 -11.04 1.70
CA GLY A 101 -2.09 -10.99 0.48
C GLY A 101 -1.11 -12.17 0.40
N LYS A 102 -1.07 -12.79 -0.77
CA LYS A 102 -0.09 -13.81 -1.11
C LYS A 102 0.29 -13.58 -2.56
N ALA A 103 1.57 -13.42 -2.84
CA ALA A 103 2.05 -13.22 -4.20
C ALA A 103 3.45 -13.81 -4.36
N ASP A 104 3.60 -14.71 -5.33
CA ASP A 104 4.90 -14.94 -5.94
C ASP A 104 5.10 -13.85 -6.98
N TRP A 105 5.80 -12.80 -6.58
CA TRP A 105 5.95 -11.61 -7.41
C TRP A 105 7.31 -11.60 -8.10
N GLN A 106 7.27 -11.63 -9.42
CA GLN A 106 8.42 -11.34 -10.26
C GLN A 106 8.22 -9.97 -10.93
N PRO A 107 9.17 -9.03 -10.77
CA PRO A 107 9.09 -7.75 -11.45
C PRO A 107 9.06 -7.97 -12.95
N GLN A 108 7.99 -7.49 -13.58
CA GLN A 108 7.91 -7.45 -15.04
C GLN A 108 8.49 -6.14 -15.56
N ALA A 109 9.07 -6.19 -16.76
CA ALA A 109 9.45 -4.99 -17.48
C ALA A 109 8.23 -4.07 -17.61
N ASN A 110 8.40 -2.81 -17.24
CA ASN A 110 7.34 -1.82 -17.28
C ASN A 110 7.68 -0.70 -18.27
N THR A 111 6.66 0.00 -18.74
CA THR A 111 6.78 1.09 -19.72
C THR A 111 6.90 2.46 -19.08
N TRP A 112 6.96 2.56 -17.75
CA TRP A 112 7.06 3.83 -17.04
C TRP A 112 8.51 4.31 -17.04
N GLN A 113 8.71 5.57 -17.43
CA GLN A 113 10.03 6.18 -17.41
C GLN A 113 10.31 6.86 -16.06
N GLN A 114 9.25 7.29 -15.38
CA GLN A 114 9.37 8.07 -14.16
C GLN A 114 8.14 7.89 -13.26
N LEU A 115 8.41 7.76 -11.98
CA LEU A 115 7.44 7.63 -10.92
C LEU A 115 7.55 8.84 -9.99
N TYR A 116 6.41 9.33 -9.52
CA TYR A 116 6.31 10.38 -8.51
C TYR A 116 5.39 9.93 -7.40
N GLY A 117 5.87 10.02 -6.16
CA GLY A 117 5.07 9.67 -4.99
C GLY A 117 5.93 9.19 -3.82
N ASP A 118 5.31 9.19 -2.64
CA ASP A 118 6.01 8.94 -1.38
C ASP A 118 5.63 7.61 -0.72
N ALA A 119 4.67 6.90 -1.31
CA ALA A 119 4.15 5.63 -0.79
C ALA A 119 5.26 4.57 -0.70
N ALA A 120 5.31 3.84 0.43
CA ALA A 120 6.30 2.79 0.67
C ALA A 120 6.26 1.71 -0.41
N LEU A 121 5.06 1.25 -0.79
CA LEU A 121 4.88 0.26 -1.86
C LEU A 121 5.44 0.75 -3.21
N LEU A 122 5.26 2.04 -3.55
CA LEU A 122 5.80 2.60 -4.78
C LEU A 122 7.34 2.57 -4.77
N LYS A 123 7.97 2.86 -3.62
CA LYS A 123 9.43 2.78 -3.45
C LYS A 123 9.95 1.37 -3.67
N SER A 124 9.31 0.37 -3.05
CA SER A 124 9.70 -1.03 -3.22
C SER A 124 9.56 -1.50 -4.67
N LEU A 125 8.43 -1.16 -5.33
CA LEU A 125 8.20 -1.50 -6.73
C LEU A 125 9.20 -0.81 -7.66
N ALA A 126 9.47 0.49 -7.46
CA ALA A 126 10.43 1.25 -8.25
C ALA A 126 11.84 0.66 -8.19
N SER A 127 12.27 0.28 -6.98
CA SER A 127 13.57 -0.39 -6.75
C SER A 127 13.65 -1.70 -7.51
N ALA A 128 12.64 -2.56 -7.36
CA ALA A 128 12.63 -3.88 -7.97
C ALA A 128 12.43 -3.86 -9.50
N THR A 129 11.85 -2.80 -10.06
CA THR A 129 11.77 -2.60 -11.52
C THR A 129 12.85 -1.66 -12.08
N SER A 130 13.81 -1.23 -11.26
CA SER A 130 14.86 -0.27 -11.63
C SER A 130 14.31 0.99 -12.32
N THR A 131 13.15 1.48 -11.86
CA THR A 131 12.48 2.65 -12.42
C THR A 131 12.77 3.89 -11.58
N SER A 132 13.06 5.02 -12.23
CA SER A 132 13.35 6.28 -11.53
C SER A 132 12.14 6.76 -10.73
N LEU A 133 12.35 6.99 -9.43
CA LEU A 133 11.35 7.49 -8.50
C LEU A 133 11.81 8.82 -7.90
N GLN A 134 10.89 9.79 -7.84
CA GLN A 134 11.08 11.07 -7.17
C GLN A 134 9.93 11.34 -6.19
N PRO A 135 10.16 12.13 -5.13
CA PRO A 135 9.09 12.57 -4.22
C PRO A 135 7.98 13.32 -4.96
N MET A 136 6.76 13.30 -4.42
CA MET A 136 5.65 14.05 -5.06
C MET A 136 5.94 15.56 -5.10
N SER A 137 6.66 16.10 -4.12
CA SER A 137 7.02 17.52 -4.04
C SER A 137 7.92 18.00 -5.19
N GLU A 138 8.67 17.10 -5.83
CA GLU A 138 9.54 17.41 -6.97
C GLU A 138 8.78 17.40 -8.30
N TRP A 139 7.52 16.93 -8.31
CA TRP A 139 6.72 16.95 -9.51
C TRP A 139 6.36 18.39 -9.89
N LYS A 140 6.60 18.73 -11.16
CA LYS A 140 6.26 20.03 -11.72
C LYS A 140 5.51 19.85 -13.02
N SER A 141 4.48 20.66 -13.20
CA SER A 141 3.64 20.58 -14.40
C SER A 141 4.43 20.87 -15.67
N GLU A 142 5.47 21.69 -15.60
CA GLU A 142 6.28 22.10 -16.76
C GLU A 142 7.28 21.04 -17.20
N ASN A 143 7.43 19.94 -16.45
CA ASN A 143 8.43 18.92 -16.79
C ASN A 143 8.14 18.32 -18.18
N THR A 144 9.11 18.45 -19.07
CA THR A 144 9.06 18.07 -20.49
C THR A 144 9.51 16.64 -20.76
N MET A 145 9.82 15.88 -19.70
CA MET A 145 10.30 14.52 -19.84
C MET A 145 9.34 13.65 -20.67
N THR A 146 9.89 13.02 -21.69
CA THR A 146 9.17 12.18 -22.64
C THR A 146 8.90 10.80 -22.03
N GLY A 147 7.78 10.18 -22.45
CA GLY A 147 7.39 8.85 -21.98
C GLY A 147 6.21 8.85 -21.01
N GLN A 148 5.91 7.67 -20.48
CA GLN A 148 4.86 7.43 -19.50
C GLN A 148 5.37 7.81 -18.11
N GLN A 149 4.56 8.60 -17.40
CA GLN A 149 4.81 9.01 -16.02
C GLN A 149 3.67 8.57 -15.12
N LEU A 150 3.99 8.01 -13.96
CA LEU A 150 3.00 7.61 -12.96
C LEU A 150 3.11 8.52 -11.74
N LEU A 151 2.00 9.15 -11.37
CA LEU A 151 1.86 9.90 -10.14
C LEU A 151 0.98 9.09 -9.18
N VAL A 152 1.49 8.80 -7.99
CA VAL A 152 0.74 8.11 -6.93
C VAL A 152 0.55 9.08 -5.77
N PHE A 153 -0.71 9.46 -5.55
CA PHE A 153 -1.11 10.31 -4.44
C PHE A 153 -1.20 9.52 -3.15
N PRO A 154 -0.99 10.16 -1.99
CA PRO A 154 -1.23 9.52 -0.70
C PRO A 154 -2.71 9.12 -0.57
N GLU A 155 -2.96 8.09 0.25
CA GLU A 155 -4.32 7.68 0.58
C GLU A 155 -5.11 8.85 1.19
N LEU A 156 -6.36 8.99 0.75
CA LEU A 156 -7.27 9.99 1.27
C LEU A 156 -7.93 9.43 2.53
N ASP A 157 -7.66 10.07 3.66
CA ASP A 157 -8.37 9.80 4.90
C ASP A 157 -9.81 10.31 4.79
N LEU A 158 -10.73 9.42 4.40
CA LEU A 158 -12.14 9.74 4.21
C LEU A 158 -12.85 10.21 5.49
N GLN A 159 -12.23 10.05 6.66
CA GLN A 159 -12.77 10.54 7.92
C GLN A 159 -12.30 11.95 8.23
N ASN A 160 -11.12 12.37 7.73
CA ASN A 160 -10.52 13.66 8.06
C ASN A 160 -9.99 14.40 6.84
N ASN A 161 -10.51 15.61 6.60
CA ASN A 161 -9.98 16.58 5.63
C ASN A 161 -9.81 16.07 4.18
N TRP A 162 -10.41 14.94 3.81
CA TRP A 162 -10.34 14.43 2.43
C TRP A 162 -10.87 15.40 1.36
N PRO A 163 -11.94 16.21 1.59
CA PRO A 163 -12.42 17.10 0.53
C PRO A 163 -11.37 18.16 0.19
N GLN A 164 -10.76 18.75 1.22
CA GLN A 164 -9.71 19.75 1.06
C GLN A 164 -8.46 19.15 0.40
N ARG A 165 -8.03 17.95 0.81
CA ARG A 165 -6.88 17.27 0.18
C ARG A 165 -7.16 16.92 -1.28
N LEU A 166 -8.37 16.46 -1.59
CA LEU A 166 -8.78 16.16 -2.96
C LEU A 166 -8.78 17.42 -3.82
N GLU A 167 -9.32 18.52 -3.31
CA GLU A 167 -9.32 19.82 -3.99
C GLU A 167 -7.90 20.35 -4.23
N GLN A 168 -7.02 20.26 -3.22
CA GLN A 168 -5.62 20.64 -3.33
C GLN A 168 -4.89 19.80 -4.38
N ASN A 169 -5.01 18.47 -4.33
CA ASN A 169 -4.40 17.58 -5.31
C ASN A 169 -4.93 17.85 -6.73
N THR A 170 -6.23 18.11 -6.85
CA THR A 170 -6.87 18.47 -8.13
C THR A 170 -6.29 19.75 -8.68
N THR A 171 -6.19 20.80 -7.87
CA THR A 171 -5.72 22.13 -8.28
C THR A 171 -4.23 22.11 -8.61
N GLN A 172 -3.42 21.43 -7.81
CA GLN A 172 -1.96 21.44 -7.95
C GLN A 172 -1.46 20.49 -9.05
N HIS A 173 -2.17 19.38 -9.33
CA HIS A 173 -1.64 18.32 -10.21
C HIS A 173 -2.57 18.03 -11.40
N ILE A 174 -3.86 17.78 -11.13
CA ILE A 174 -4.79 17.31 -12.16
C ILE A 174 -5.13 18.43 -13.16
N LEU A 175 -5.48 19.63 -12.68
CA LEU A 175 -5.83 20.76 -13.56
C LEU A 175 -4.66 21.20 -14.46
N PRO A 176 -3.41 21.32 -13.98
CA PRO A 176 -2.26 21.60 -14.86
C PRO A 176 -2.07 20.53 -15.93
N LEU A 177 -2.22 19.24 -15.61
CA LEU A 177 -2.13 18.16 -16.59
C LEU A 177 -3.25 18.25 -17.64
N LEU A 178 -4.48 18.57 -17.25
CA LEU A 178 -5.59 18.80 -18.19
C LEU A 178 -5.31 20.00 -19.11
N ASN A 179 -4.71 21.07 -18.60
CA ASN A 179 -4.31 22.22 -19.43
C ASN A 179 -3.23 21.84 -20.44
N ARG A 180 -2.25 21.01 -20.05
CA ARG A 180 -1.24 20.47 -20.97
C ARG A 180 -1.85 19.58 -22.04
N LEU A 181 -2.85 18.77 -21.67
CA LEU A 181 -3.58 17.91 -22.60
C LEU A 181 -4.31 18.74 -23.66
N ARG A 182 -5.01 19.82 -23.24
CA ARG A 182 -5.69 20.77 -24.13
C ARG A 182 -4.73 21.52 -25.06
N ARG A 183 -3.50 21.75 -24.62
CA ARG A 183 -2.42 22.39 -25.40
C ARG A 183 -1.61 21.40 -26.24
N TYR A 184 -2.04 20.14 -26.35
CA TYR A 184 -1.33 19.06 -27.07
C TYR A 184 0.10 18.77 -26.57
N GLN A 185 0.44 19.19 -25.35
CA GLN A 185 1.76 18.98 -24.75
C GLN A 185 1.90 17.59 -24.11
N ILE A 186 0.79 16.94 -23.82
CA ILE A 186 0.72 15.52 -23.46
C ILE A 186 -0.33 14.86 -24.34
N ARG A 187 -0.15 13.57 -24.66
CA ARG A 187 -1.07 12.84 -25.55
C ARG A 187 -2.28 12.27 -24.81
N GLN A 188 -2.08 11.89 -23.56
CA GLN A 188 -3.03 11.12 -22.79
C GLN A 188 -2.87 11.40 -21.30
N LEU A 189 -3.99 11.45 -20.59
CA LEU A 189 -4.07 11.46 -19.13
C LEU A 189 -5.01 10.34 -18.69
N ARG A 190 -4.55 9.50 -17.75
CA ARG A 190 -5.38 8.46 -17.10
C ARG A 190 -5.41 8.73 -15.61
N LEU A 191 -6.60 8.95 -15.08
CA LEU A 191 -6.85 9.07 -13.65
C LEU A 191 -7.52 7.79 -13.16
N ILE A 192 -6.92 7.16 -12.15
CA ILE A 192 -7.46 5.94 -11.54
C ILE A 192 -7.84 6.30 -10.11
N ILE A 193 -9.11 6.09 -9.77
CA ILE A 193 -9.61 6.17 -8.41
C ILE A 193 -9.95 4.74 -7.99
N PRO A 194 -9.13 4.11 -7.12
CA PRO A 194 -9.39 2.73 -6.69
C PRO A 194 -10.83 2.56 -6.23
N GLN A 195 -11.47 1.46 -6.64
CA GLN A 195 -12.87 1.11 -6.31
C GLN A 195 -13.96 2.03 -6.89
N HIS A 196 -13.62 3.22 -7.40
CA HIS A 196 -14.60 4.17 -7.96
C HIS A 196 -14.58 4.22 -9.50
N GLY A 197 -13.41 4.09 -10.14
CA GLY A 197 -13.34 4.02 -11.59
C GLY A 197 -12.03 4.48 -12.20
N GLN A 198 -11.98 4.40 -13.53
CA GLN A 198 -10.87 4.88 -14.34
C GLN A 198 -11.38 5.89 -15.35
N TYR A 199 -10.76 7.07 -15.35
CA TYR A 199 -11.08 8.17 -16.23
C TYR A 199 -9.92 8.39 -17.19
N TYR A 200 -10.26 8.70 -18.43
CA TYR A 200 -9.30 8.69 -19.51
C TYR A 200 -9.59 9.83 -20.48
N TRP A 201 -8.56 10.63 -20.77
CA TRP A 201 -8.64 11.75 -21.70
C TRP A 201 -7.47 11.71 -22.67
N ARG A 202 -7.75 11.84 -23.96
CA ARG A 202 -6.73 12.10 -25.00
C ARG A 202 -6.73 13.58 -25.37
N CYS A 203 -5.64 14.06 -25.97
CA CYS A 203 -5.56 15.44 -26.44
C CYS A 203 -6.57 15.78 -27.55
N TRP A 204 -7.19 14.79 -28.18
CA TRP A 204 -8.30 14.99 -29.12
C TRP A 204 -9.70 14.84 -28.48
N ASP A 205 -9.81 14.34 -27.25
CA ASP A 205 -11.08 14.26 -26.52
C ASP A 205 -11.49 15.60 -25.90
N THR A 206 -10.58 16.58 -25.82
CA THR A 206 -10.84 17.89 -25.21
C THR A 206 -11.82 18.77 -25.99
N TRP A 207 -12.24 18.32 -27.18
CA TRP A 207 -13.20 19.01 -28.06
C TRP A 207 -14.58 18.37 -28.08
N LYS A 208 -14.84 17.33 -27.28
CA LYS A 208 -16.20 16.78 -27.17
C LYS A 208 -17.03 17.69 -26.27
N PRO A 209 -18.01 18.44 -26.80
CA PRO A 209 -18.97 19.11 -25.94
C PRO A 209 -19.78 17.99 -25.26
N TRP A 210 -19.92 18.11 -23.94
CA TRP A 210 -20.90 17.34 -23.18
C TRP A 210 -22.32 17.67 -23.65
#